data_AF-A0A3M8AMD5-F1
#
_entry.id   AF-A0A3M8AMD5-F1
#
_cell.length_a   1.000
_cell.length_b   1.000
_cell.length_c   1.000
_cell.angle_alpha   90.00
_cell.angle_beta   90.00
_cell.angle_gamma   90.00
#
_symmetry.space_group_name_H-M   'P 1'
#
loop_
_entity.id
_entity.type
_entity.pdbx_description
1 polymer ?
#
loop_
_entity_poly.entity_id
_entity_poly.type
_entity_poly.pdbx_seq_one_letter_code
_entity_poly.pdbx_strand_id
1 'polypeptide(L)'
;MSMTASDFEASNSVYGTVAARRLQWDNLLWQVPVLSLTAQAFLFTIALGGDTATLARLVACSLSLLVTILTVGLMGRHRQAELTDAHLLRDLEADFPEALRIHGEPWRKRRNETRIDAGLLDRVIPMWPMYKAWTYGLLFFGAAAIGVAVVAVAWPDLLQGASGP
;
A
#
# COMPACT_ATOMS: atom_id res chain seq x y z
N MET A 1 -3.67 -26.78 -32.08
CA MET A 1 -2.95 -25.81 -32.93
C MET A 1 -1.58 -25.63 -32.31
N SER A 2 -0.51 -26.04 -32.98
CA SER A 2 0.86 -25.92 -32.43
C SER A 2 1.35 -24.49 -32.59
N MET A 3 1.85 -23.88 -31.51
CA MET A 3 2.43 -22.54 -31.53
C MET A 3 3.64 -22.50 -32.47
N THR A 4 3.69 -21.52 -33.38
CA THR A 4 4.83 -21.37 -34.30
C THR A 4 6.03 -20.73 -33.59
N ALA A 5 7.23 -20.80 -34.18
CA ALA A 5 8.41 -20.17 -33.60
C ALA A 5 8.24 -18.64 -33.43
N SER A 6 7.58 -17.98 -34.38
CA SER A 6 7.25 -16.55 -34.29
C SER A 6 6.23 -16.25 -33.19
N ASP A 7 5.25 -17.14 -32.98
CA ASP A 7 4.26 -16.96 -31.91
C ASP A 7 4.93 -17.09 -30.53
N PHE A 8 5.88 -18.03 -30.38
CA PHE A 8 6.66 -18.18 -29.15
C PHE A 8 7.52 -16.93 -28.86
N GLU A 9 8.20 -16.39 -29.88
CA GLU A 9 9.02 -15.18 -29.73
C GLU A 9 8.16 -13.96 -29.34
N ALA A 10 7.01 -13.79 -29.99
CA ALA A 10 6.05 -12.76 -29.63
C ALA A 10 5.53 -12.91 -28.19
N SER A 11 5.16 -14.14 -27.79
CA SER A 11 4.70 -14.44 -26.42
C SER A 11 5.79 -14.15 -25.39
N ASN A 12 7.04 -14.51 -25.67
CA ASN A 12 8.17 -14.24 -24.78
C ASN A 12 8.44 -12.73 -24.62
N SER A 13 8.31 -11.95 -25.70
CA SER A 13 8.45 -10.49 -25.67
C SER A 13 7.34 -9.82 -24.84
N VAL A 14 6.08 -10.25 -25.03
CA VAL A 14 4.94 -9.77 -24.23
C VAL A 14 5.13 -10.13 -22.77
N TYR A 15 5.52 -11.37 -22.49
CA TYR A 15 5.80 -11.86 -21.14
C TYR A 15 6.87 -11.01 -20.44
N GLY A 16 8.00 -10.76 -21.11
CA GLY A 16 9.07 -9.90 -20.60
C GLY A 16 8.59 -8.47 -20.31
N THR A 17 7.74 -7.92 -21.17
CA THR A 17 7.16 -6.59 -20.98
C THR A 17 6.25 -6.54 -19.75
N VAL A 18 5.36 -7.52 -19.56
CA VAL A 18 4.47 -7.59 -18.39
C VAL A 18 5.27 -7.78 -17.10
N ALA A 19 6.29 -8.65 -17.12
CA ALA A 19 7.18 -8.86 -15.97
C ALA A 19 7.96 -7.58 -15.59
N ALA A 20 8.50 -6.86 -16.58
CA ALA A 20 9.21 -5.60 -16.35
C ALA A 20 8.28 -4.53 -15.74
N ARG A 21 7.04 -4.45 -16.23
CA ARG A 21 6.01 -3.55 -15.70
C ARG A 21 5.73 -3.83 -14.22
N ARG A 22 5.54 -5.10 -13.86
CA ARG A 22 5.34 -5.54 -12.48
C ARG A 22 6.48 -5.12 -11.55
N LEU A 23 7.73 -5.32 -12.01
CA LEU A 23 8.92 -4.91 -11.25
C LEU A 23 8.98 -3.40 -11.01
N GLN A 24 8.58 -2.60 -12.00
CA GLN A 24 8.48 -1.14 -11.82
C GLN A 24 7.46 -0.76 -10.74
N TRP A 25 6.30 -1.43 -10.68
CA TRP A 25 5.32 -1.16 -9.62
C TRP A 25 5.79 -1.60 -8.23
N ASP A 26 6.45 -2.74 -8.12
CA ASP A 26 6.98 -3.22 -6.83
C ASP A 26 8.00 -2.22 -6.25
N ASN A 27 8.81 -1.57 -7.09
CA ASN A 27 9.73 -0.51 -6.66
C ASN A 27 9.01 0.73 -6.08
N LEU A 28 7.86 1.11 -6.66
CA LEU A 28 7.08 2.26 -6.20
C LEU A 28 6.24 1.93 -4.96
N LEU A 29 5.84 0.66 -4.81
CA LEU A 29 4.97 0.20 -3.73
C LEU A 29 5.58 0.45 -2.35
N TRP A 30 6.90 0.40 -2.22
CA TRP A 30 7.61 0.68 -0.96
C TRP A 30 7.78 2.19 -0.66
N GLN A 31 7.67 3.06 -1.66
CA GLN A 31 7.83 4.51 -1.46
C GLN A 31 6.57 5.17 -0.89
N VAL A 32 5.40 4.72 -1.35
CA VAL A 32 4.11 5.30 -0.95
C VAL A 32 3.88 5.26 0.58
N PRO A 33 4.14 4.14 1.28
CA PRO A 33 3.99 4.08 2.74
C PRO A 33 4.89 5.07 3.48
N VAL A 34 6.17 5.18 3.08
CA VAL A 34 7.16 6.03 3.76
C VAL A 34 6.76 7.50 3.62
N LEU A 35 6.43 7.94 2.41
CA LEU A 35 5.99 9.32 2.16
C LEU A 35 4.68 9.62 2.88
N SER A 36 3.72 8.70 2.86
CA SER A 36 2.45 8.85 3.57
C SER A 36 2.66 9.01 5.06
N LEU A 37 3.40 8.10 5.71
CA LEU A 37 3.65 8.17 7.15
C LEU A 37 4.39 9.45 7.55
N THR A 38 5.35 9.88 6.74
CA THR A 38 6.09 11.14 6.96
C THR A 38 5.17 12.35 6.89
N ALA A 39 4.35 12.43 5.83
CA ALA A 39 3.38 13.51 5.68
C ALA A 39 2.38 13.54 6.84
N GLN A 40 1.88 12.38 7.26
CA GLN A 40 0.97 12.27 8.40
C GLN A 40 1.64 12.75 9.70
N ALA A 41 2.85 12.30 10.01
CA ALA A 41 3.58 12.73 11.20
C ALA A 41 3.79 14.25 11.24
N PHE A 42 4.15 14.86 10.11
CA PHE A 42 4.29 16.31 9.99
C PHE A 42 2.96 17.05 10.21
N LEU A 43 1.88 16.62 9.55
CA LEU A 43 0.57 17.24 9.69
C LEU A 43 0.03 17.11 11.12
N PHE A 44 0.23 15.96 11.77
CA PHE A 44 -0.16 15.77 13.17
C PHE A 44 0.68 16.59 14.15
N THR A 45 1.94 16.85 13.85
CA THR A 45 2.77 17.78 14.65
C THR A 45 2.15 19.18 14.67
N ILE A 46 1.64 19.65 13.53
CA ILE A 46 0.93 20.94 13.44
C ILE A 46 -0.42 20.84 14.16
N ALA A 47 -1.22 19.81 13.85
CA ALA A 47 -2.57 19.70 14.36
C ALA A 47 -2.63 19.60 15.90
N LEU A 48 -1.62 19.01 16.53
CA LEU A 48 -1.52 18.83 17.98
C LEU A 48 -0.66 19.88 18.69
N GLY A 49 0.06 20.76 17.97
CA GLY A 49 0.97 21.73 18.58
C GLY A 49 0.23 22.81 19.39
N GLY A 50 0.62 23.01 20.65
CA GLY A 50 -0.08 23.86 21.63
C GLY A 50 -0.37 25.30 21.20
N ASP A 51 0.55 25.93 20.47
CA ASP A 51 0.46 27.32 20.01
C ASP A 51 -0.16 27.45 18.61
N THR A 52 -0.67 26.36 18.03
CA THR A 52 -1.21 26.37 16.67
C THR A 52 -2.62 26.95 16.66
N ALA A 53 -2.82 27.98 15.85
CA ALA A 53 -4.15 28.56 15.61
C ALA A 53 -5.14 27.51 15.09
N THR A 54 -6.40 27.59 15.51
CA THR A 54 -7.46 26.63 15.14
C THR A 54 -7.57 26.43 13.63
N LEU A 55 -7.48 27.49 12.84
CA LEU A 55 -7.53 27.40 11.38
C LEU A 55 -6.39 26.52 10.82
N ALA A 56 -5.16 26.70 11.31
CA ALA A 56 -4.02 25.89 10.87
C ALA A 56 -4.19 24.41 11.24
N ARG A 57 -4.80 24.11 12.40
CA ARG A 57 -5.15 22.72 12.79
C ARG A 57 -6.18 22.11 11.86
N LEU A 58 -7.24 22.85 11.52
CA LEU A 58 -8.28 22.38 10.61
C LEU A 58 -7.74 22.13 9.20
N VAL A 59 -6.85 23.01 8.71
CA VAL A 59 -6.15 22.80 7.43
C VAL A 59 -5.27 21.56 7.51
N ALA A 60 -4.48 21.39 8.56
CA ALA A 60 -3.62 20.21 8.73
C ALA A 60 -4.43 18.89 8.79
N CYS A 61 -5.54 18.86 9.54
CA CYS A 61 -6.44 17.71 9.61
C CYS A 61 -7.10 17.41 8.25
N SER A 62 -7.51 18.45 7.51
CA SER A 62 -8.10 18.29 6.18
C SER A 62 -7.10 17.71 5.17
N LEU A 63 -5.85 18.19 5.21
CA LEU A 63 -4.76 17.64 4.40
C LEU A 63 -4.43 16.20 4.80
N SER A 64 -4.45 15.87 6.10
CA SER A 64 -4.22 14.51 6.59
C SER A 64 -5.29 13.54 6.08
N LEU A 65 -6.56 13.96 6.07
CA LEU A 65 -7.65 13.21 5.47
C LEU A 65 -7.48 13.03 3.97
N LEU A 66 -7.13 14.10 3.26
CA LEU A 66 -6.88 14.05 1.82
C LEU A 66 -5.75 13.07 1.49
N VAL A 67 -4.61 13.17 2.18
CA VAL A 67 -3.48 12.23 2.02
C VAL A 67 -3.92 10.80 2.29
N THR A 68 -4.71 10.56 3.35
CA THR A 68 -5.24 9.23 3.65
C THR A 68 -6.04 8.66 2.48
N ILE A 69 -6.99 9.42 1.93
CA ILE A 69 -7.85 9.00 0.82
C ILE A 69 -7.01 8.72 -0.44
N LEU A 70 -6.11 9.64 -0.78
CA LEU A 70 -5.25 9.50 -1.96
C LEU A 70 -4.33 8.29 -1.84
N THR A 71 -3.70 8.08 -0.68
CA THR A 71 -2.80 6.93 -0.43
C THR A 71 -3.57 5.61 -0.49
N VAL A 72 -4.74 5.51 0.16
CA VAL A 72 -5.56 4.29 0.11
C VAL A 72 -6.02 3.99 -1.32
N GLY A 73 -6.47 5.01 -2.06
CA GLY A 73 -6.86 4.87 -3.46
C GLY A 73 -5.70 4.40 -4.35
N LEU A 74 -4.52 5.01 -4.18
CA LEU A 74 -3.31 4.65 -4.91
C LEU A 74 -2.86 3.23 -4.61
N MET A 75 -2.80 2.83 -3.32
CA MET A 75 -2.47 1.45 -2.94
C MET A 75 -3.48 0.45 -3.51
N GLY A 76 -4.77 0.79 -3.53
CA GLY A 76 -5.82 -0.05 -4.13
C GLY A 76 -5.63 -0.23 -5.64
N ARG A 77 -5.26 0.83 -6.36
CA ARG A 77 -4.93 0.77 -7.79
C ARG A 77 -3.68 -0.08 -8.06
N HIS A 78 -2.63 0.07 -7.24
CA HIS A 78 -1.44 -0.78 -7.33
C HIS A 78 -1.77 -2.25 -7.11
N ARG A 79 -2.55 -2.56 -6.06
CA ARG A 79 -2.97 -3.93 -5.79
C ARG A 79 -3.80 -4.51 -6.93
N GLN A 80 -4.67 -3.71 -7.54
CA GLN A 80 -5.43 -4.14 -8.71
C GLN A 80 -4.51 -4.43 -9.91
N ALA A 81 -3.56 -3.54 -10.22
CA ALA A 81 -2.60 -3.77 -11.31
C ALA A 81 -1.78 -5.03 -11.08
N GLU A 82 -1.30 -5.25 -9.85
CA GLU A 82 -0.53 -6.45 -9.47
C GLU A 82 -1.34 -7.75 -9.67
N LEU A 83 -2.63 -7.73 -9.34
CA LEU A 83 -3.53 -8.88 -9.52
C LEU A 83 -3.84 -9.12 -11.00
N THR A 84 -4.11 -8.07 -11.77
CA THR A 84 -4.33 -8.16 -13.22
C THR A 84 -3.10 -8.74 -13.92
N ASP A 85 -1.90 -8.26 -13.59
CA ASP A 85 -0.66 -8.73 -14.18
C ASP A 85 -0.35 -10.17 -13.76
N ALA A 86 -0.66 -10.56 -12.52
CA ALA A 86 -0.53 -11.95 -12.07
C ALA A 86 -1.45 -12.91 -12.84
N HIS A 87 -2.67 -12.46 -13.18
CA HIS A 87 -3.60 -13.24 -13.99
C HIS A 87 -3.12 -13.32 -15.44
N LEU A 88 -2.72 -12.19 -16.04
CA LEU A 88 -2.21 -12.16 -17.40
C LEU A 88 -0.98 -13.04 -17.58
N LEU A 89 -0.02 -13.00 -16.64
CA LEU A 89 1.16 -13.88 -16.69
C LEU A 89 0.79 -15.36 -16.58
N ARG A 90 -0.18 -15.71 -15.72
CA ARG A 90 -0.69 -17.08 -15.62
C ARG A 90 -1.33 -17.53 -16.92
N ASP A 91 -2.11 -16.66 -17.56
CA ASP A 91 -2.82 -16.98 -18.80
C ASP A 91 -1.82 -17.14 -19.97
N LEU A 92 -0.78 -16.29 -20.04
CA LEU A 92 0.33 -16.44 -21.00
C LEU A 92 1.13 -17.73 -20.78
N GLU A 93 1.33 -18.14 -19.53
CA GLU A 93 2.03 -19.38 -19.18
C GLU A 93 1.21 -20.65 -19.47
N ALA A 94 -0.08 -20.54 -19.79
CA ALA A 94 -0.92 -21.70 -20.11
C ALA A 94 -0.38 -22.48 -21.32
N ASP A 95 0.20 -21.77 -22.29
CA ASP A 95 0.78 -22.35 -23.51
C ASP A 95 2.22 -22.82 -23.31
N PHE A 96 2.84 -22.53 -22.15
CA PHE A 96 4.21 -22.93 -21.86
C PHE A 96 4.28 -24.36 -21.31
N PRO A 97 5.39 -25.08 -21.57
CA PRO A 97 5.67 -26.34 -20.88
C PRO A 97 5.59 -26.17 -19.36
N GLU A 98 5.04 -27.17 -18.66
CA GLU A 98 4.81 -27.10 -17.21
C GLU A 98 6.07 -26.74 -16.41
N ALA A 99 7.23 -27.24 -16.84
CA ALA A 99 8.53 -26.96 -16.23
C ALA A 99 8.93 -25.47 -16.25
N LEU A 100 8.37 -24.68 -17.16
CA LEU A 100 8.64 -23.25 -17.32
C LEU A 100 7.58 -22.36 -16.66
N ARG A 101 6.50 -22.93 -16.12
CA ARG A 101 5.44 -22.18 -15.43
C ARG A 101 5.94 -21.74 -14.07
N ILE A 102 6.21 -20.43 -13.94
CA ILE A 102 6.76 -19.85 -12.72
C ILE A 102 5.75 -18.99 -11.97
N HIS A 103 4.59 -18.68 -12.54
CA HIS A 103 3.48 -17.98 -11.89
C HIS A 103 2.31 -18.91 -11.55
N GLY A 104 1.29 -18.35 -10.91
CA GLY A 104 0.06 -19.08 -10.59
C GLY A 104 0.19 -20.03 -9.40
N GLU A 105 -0.34 -21.25 -9.53
CA GLU A 105 -0.45 -22.21 -8.44
C GLU A 105 0.92 -22.71 -7.92
N PRO A 106 1.87 -23.11 -8.79
CA PRO A 106 3.18 -23.56 -8.34
C PRO A 106 3.94 -22.49 -7.52
N TRP A 107 3.82 -21.22 -7.91
CA TRP A 107 4.38 -20.10 -7.15
C TRP A 107 3.70 -19.91 -5.81
N ARG A 108 2.36 -19.89 -5.79
CA ARG A 108 1.58 -19.70 -4.57
C ARG A 108 1.91 -20.76 -3.53
N LYS A 109 2.00 -22.03 -3.97
CA LYS A 109 2.36 -23.16 -3.12
C LYS A 109 3.77 -22.97 -2.56
N ARG A 110 4.78 -22.74 -3.42
CA ARG A 110 6.17 -22.48 -2.99
C ARG A 110 6.27 -21.33 -1.99
N ARG A 111 5.66 -20.17 -2.29
CA ARG A 111 5.66 -19.00 -1.41
C ARG A 111 5.05 -19.30 -0.04
N ASN A 112 3.95 -20.05 0.02
CA ASN A 112 3.29 -20.38 1.27
C ASN A 112 4.03 -21.46 2.08
N GLU A 113 4.82 -22.30 1.41
CA GLU A 113 5.67 -23.32 2.04
C GLU A 113 7.01 -22.76 2.53
N THR A 114 7.51 -21.70 1.89
CA THR A 114 8.74 -21.02 2.31
C THR A 114 8.53 -20.28 3.63
N ARG A 115 9.32 -20.64 4.64
CA ARG A 115 9.38 -19.90 5.92
C ARG A 115 10.07 -18.56 5.72
N ILE A 116 9.59 -17.53 6.40
CA ILE A 116 10.12 -16.16 6.34
C ILE A 116 11.25 -15.93 7.36
N ASP A 117 11.57 -16.95 8.16
CA ASP A 117 12.64 -16.96 9.18
C ASP A 117 12.53 -15.78 10.16
N ALA A 118 11.29 -15.40 10.49
CA ALA A 118 10.99 -14.27 11.36
C ALA A 118 10.95 -14.65 12.86
N GLY A 119 11.57 -15.78 13.24
CA GLY A 119 11.57 -16.29 14.61
C GLY A 119 10.16 -16.52 15.17
N LEU A 120 9.82 -15.88 16.29
CA LEU A 120 8.49 -16.01 16.92
C LEU A 120 7.35 -15.48 16.06
N LEU A 121 7.64 -14.58 15.11
CA LEU A 121 6.65 -13.94 14.24
C LEU A 121 6.41 -14.72 12.93
N ASP A 122 7.16 -15.79 12.69
CA ASP A 122 7.09 -16.64 11.49
C ASP A 122 5.68 -17.23 11.28
N ARG A 123 4.92 -17.42 12.38
CA ARG A 123 3.52 -17.88 12.33
C ARG A 123 2.50 -16.76 12.20
N VAL A 124 2.83 -15.52 12.56
CA VAL A 124 1.85 -14.42 12.67
C VAL A 124 1.83 -13.57 11.40
N ILE A 125 3.02 -13.22 10.89
CA ILE A 125 3.18 -12.34 9.72
C ILE A 125 2.51 -12.89 8.46
N PRO A 126 2.61 -14.20 8.10
CA PRO A 126 2.00 -14.72 6.88
C PRO A 126 0.47 -14.73 6.92
N MET A 127 -0.12 -14.71 8.13
CA MET A 127 -1.57 -14.76 8.30
C MET A 127 -2.24 -13.42 8.03
N TRP A 128 -1.48 -12.31 8.07
CA TRP A 128 -2.05 -10.99 7.93
C TRP A 128 -2.04 -10.56 6.46
N PRO A 129 -3.20 -10.31 5.85
CA PRO A 129 -3.26 -9.73 4.52
C PRO A 129 -2.72 -8.29 4.60
N MET A 130 -1.44 -8.12 4.33
CA MET A 130 -0.71 -6.85 4.54
C MET A 130 -1.40 -5.66 3.87
N TYR A 131 -2.00 -5.85 2.70
CA TYR A 131 -2.83 -4.83 2.06
C TYR A 131 -3.95 -4.29 2.97
N LYS A 132 -4.66 -5.17 3.69
CA LYS A 132 -5.71 -4.75 4.63
C LYS A 132 -5.11 -4.05 5.84
N ALA A 133 -4.01 -4.59 6.40
CA ALA A 133 -3.32 -3.97 7.53
C ALA A 133 -2.89 -2.52 7.22
N TRP A 134 -2.28 -2.30 6.05
CA TRP A 134 -1.91 -0.97 5.59
C TRP A 134 -3.11 -0.05 5.38
N THR A 135 -4.18 -0.57 4.76
CA THR A 135 -5.41 0.20 4.56
C THR A 135 -6.02 0.64 5.90
N TYR A 136 -6.12 -0.28 6.88
CA TYR A 136 -6.64 0.04 8.21
C TYR A 136 -5.75 1.02 8.97
N GLY A 137 -4.42 0.87 8.87
CA GLY A 137 -3.48 1.82 9.46
C GLY A 137 -3.66 3.24 8.92
N LEU A 138 -3.81 3.40 7.60
CA LEU A 138 -4.06 4.70 6.99
C LEU A 138 -5.43 5.26 7.39
N LEU A 139 -6.48 4.44 7.38
CA LEU A 139 -7.81 4.86 7.82
C LEU A 139 -7.83 5.31 9.28
N PHE A 140 -7.01 4.69 10.14
CA PHE A 140 -6.84 5.11 11.52
C PHE A 140 -6.27 6.54 11.61
N PHE A 141 -5.26 6.90 10.79
CA PHE A 141 -4.78 8.29 10.72
C PHE A 141 -5.87 9.26 10.26
N GLY A 142 -6.64 8.89 9.24
CA GLY A 142 -7.79 9.70 8.80
C GLY A 142 -8.83 9.89 9.93
N ALA A 143 -9.16 8.83 10.66
CA ALA A 143 -10.07 8.91 11.80
C ALA A 143 -9.52 9.78 12.94
N ALA A 144 -8.22 9.68 13.24
CA ALA A 144 -7.56 10.53 14.21
C ALA A 144 -7.60 12.01 13.79
N ALA A 145 -7.44 12.32 12.50
CA ALA A 145 -7.53 13.68 11.98
C ALA A 145 -8.96 14.26 12.15
N ILE A 146 -10.00 13.45 11.93
CA ILE A 146 -11.39 13.85 12.22
C ILE A 146 -11.54 14.11 13.72
N GLY A 147 -11.03 13.22 14.57
CA GLY A 147 -11.08 13.39 16.02
C GLY A 147 -10.44 14.71 16.48
N VAL A 148 -9.23 15.01 15.99
CA VAL A 148 -8.53 16.26 16.32
C VAL A 148 -9.29 17.48 15.79
N ALA A 149 -9.84 17.42 14.57
CA ALA A 149 -10.65 18.52 14.02
C ALA A 149 -11.91 18.78 14.86
N VAL A 150 -12.60 17.73 15.31
CA VAL A 150 -13.77 17.85 16.20
C VAL A 150 -13.36 18.48 17.53
N VAL A 151 -12.28 18.02 18.15
CA VAL A 151 -11.77 18.61 19.40
C VAL A 151 -11.38 20.07 19.20
N ALA A 152 -10.72 20.42 18.11
CA ALA A 152 -10.31 21.79 17.82
C ALA A 152 -11.49 22.77 17.69
N VAL A 153 -12.67 22.30 17.30
CA VAL A 153 -13.89 23.12 17.19
C VAL A 153 -14.71 23.10 18.48
N ALA A 154 -14.90 21.94 19.09
CA ALA A 154 -15.79 21.77 20.23
C ALA A 154 -15.13 22.11 21.57
N TRP A 155 -13.82 21.85 21.70
CA TRP A 155 -13.04 22.03 22.92
C TRP A 155 -11.63 22.56 22.59
N PRO A 156 -11.50 23.76 22.00
CA PRO A 156 -10.22 24.31 21.60
C PRO A 156 -9.22 24.43 22.75
N ASP A 157 -9.70 24.58 23.99
CA ASP A 157 -8.87 24.72 25.19
C ASP A 157 -8.10 23.43 25.55
N LEU A 158 -8.61 22.25 25.14
CA LEU A 158 -7.90 20.97 25.36
C LEU A 158 -6.62 20.84 24.52
N LEU A 159 -6.52 21.63 23.46
CA LEU A 159 -5.40 21.59 22.52
C LEU A 159 -4.48 22.80 22.64
N GLN A 160 -4.89 23.84 23.37
CA GLN A 160 -4.04 24.97 23.71
C GLN A 160 -3.02 24.53 24.75
N GLY A 161 -1.74 24.88 24.55
CA GLY A 161 -0.72 24.66 25.56
C GLY A 161 -1.14 25.37 26.85
N ALA A 162 -0.93 24.74 28.01
CA ALA A 162 -1.21 25.38 29.29
C ALA A 162 -0.55 26.76 29.30
N SER A 163 -1.36 27.82 29.25
CA SER A 163 -0.89 29.18 29.41
C SER A 163 -0.29 29.26 30.80
N GLY A 164 1.03 29.09 30.89
CA GLY A 164 1.75 29.21 32.14
C GLY A 164 1.51 30.59 32.75
N PRO A 165 1.42 30.69 34.08
CA PRO A 165 1.33 31.97 34.78
C PRO A 165 2.56 32.85 34.53
#